data_AF-A0A1H7R550-F1
#
_entry.id   AF-A0A1H7R550-F1
#
_cell.length_a   1.000
_cell.length_b   1.000
_cell.length_c   1.000
_cell.angle_alpha   90.00
_cell.angle_beta   90.00
_cell.angle_gamma   90.00
#
_symmetry.space_group_name_H-M   'P 1'
#
loop_
_entity.id
_entity.type
_entity.pdbx_description
1 polymer ?
#
loop_
_entity_poly.entity_id
_entity_poly.type
_entity_poly.pdbx_seq_one_letter_code
_entity_poly.pdbx_strand_id
1 'polypeptide(L)'
;MKIYSLALIAIFCSSTYAKKVDSFSSLQDAHEVIDEAGLYTQEIVGNNIRADLFSFESSGCSTSYSIMFTDKDRSGNNGKYLREISIDWTRASVRGDGYTINKLYVGPVKYSQYTLLNGWKLDPTRTGGAAIWYVKDSHAKKMNAALDYLHEKCKYK
;
A
#
# COMPACT_ATOMS: atom_id res chain seq x y z
N MET A 1 31.88 -50.85 -36.35
CA MET A 1 31.57 -50.24 -35.03
C MET A 1 31.00 -48.85 -35.27
N LYS A 2 29.73 -48.63 -34.94
CA LYS A 2 29.10 -47.30 -34.92
C LYS A 2 28.73 -47.04 -33.47
N ILE A 3 29.38 -46.05 -32.85
CA ILE A 3 29.07 -45.59 -31.50
C ILE A 3 28.51 -44.17 -31.62
N TYR A 4 27.43 -44.01 -30.89
CA TYR A 4 26.47 -42.92 -30.77
C TYR A 4 27.04 -41.50 -30.72
N SER A 5 26.23 -40.55 -31.16
CA SER A 5 26.12 -39.27 -30.45
C SER A 5 24.66 -38.89 -30.36
N LEU A 6 24.12 -39.06 -29.14
CA LEU A 6 22.83 -38.54 -28.70
C LEU A 6 22.79 -37.04 -28.98
N ALA A 7 21.73 -36.60 -29.65
CA ALA A 7 21.35 -35.20 -29.68
C ALA A 7 20.84 -34.80 -28.28
N LEU A 8 21.67 -34.06 -27.53
CA LEU A 8 21.24 -33.41 -26.31
C LEU A 8 20.44 -32.16 -26.70
N ILE A 9 19.12 -32.22 -26.59
CA ILE A 9 18.26 -31.03 -26.68
C ILE A 9 18.47 -30.25 -25.39
N ALA A 10 19.36 -29.26 -25.43
CA ALA A 10 19.46 -28.27 -24.37
C ALA A 10 18.29 -27.30 -24.50
N ILE A 11 17.25 -27.50 -23.71
CA ILE A 11 16.21 -26.50 -23.45
C ILE A 11 16.88 -25.39 -22.64
N PHE A 12 17.56 -24.47 -23.30
CA PHE A 12 17.80 -23.15 -22.76
C PHE A 12 16.57 -22.31 -23.08
N CYS A 13 15.53 -22.45 -22.26
CA CYS A 13 14.58 -21.36 -22.09
C CYS A 13 15.39 -20.20 -21.52
N SER A 14 15.69 -19.26 -22.41
CA SER A 14 16.33 -17.99 -22.15
C SER A 14 15.77 -17.39 -20.87
N SER A 15 16.69 -16.98 -20.01
CA SER A 15 16.51 -16.26 -18.76
C SER A 15 15.60 -15.03 -18.87
N THR A 16 14.29 -15.22 -18.91
CA THR A 16 13.29 -14.13 -18.81
C THR A 16 12.76 -13.99 -17.40
N TYR A 17 13.61 -13.82 -16.38
CA TYR A 17 13.13 -13.26 -15.09
C TYR A 17 14.20 -12.42 -14.39
N ALA A 18 14.90 -11.59 -15.16
CA ALA A 18 15.31 -10.28 -14.66
C ALA A 18 14.21 -9.28 -15.05
N LYS A 19 13.05 -9.36 -14.40
CA LYS A 19 11.97 -8.37 -14.56
C LYS A 19 12.55 -7.03 -14.07
N LYS A 20 12.87 -6.13 -15.01
CA LYS A 20 13.10 -4.72 -14.70
C LYS A 20 11.94 -4.26 -13.82
N VAL A 21 12.25 -3.56 -12.73
CA VAL A 21 11.27 -3.18 -11.70
C VAL A 21 10.24 -2.14 -12.21
N ASP A 22 10.33 -1.62 -13.44
CA ASP A 22 9.83 -0.27 -13.68
C ASP A 22 8.83 -0.11 -14.85
N SER A 23 7.94 -1.07 -15.12
CA SER A 23 6.72 -0.76 -15.90
C SER A 23 5.58 -1.74 -15.65
N PHE A 24 4.53 -1.29 -14.97
CA PHE A 24 3.26 -2.01 -14.90
C PHE A 24 2.54 -1.91 -16.25
N SER A 25 1.90 -2.99 -16.69
CA SER A 25 1.14 -3.02 -17.95
C SER A 25 -0.35 -2.74 -17.75
N SER A 26 -0.86 -2.94 -16.54
CA SER A 26 -2.26 -2.74 -16.21
C SER A 26 -2.45 -2.18 -14.79
N LEU A 27 -3.62 -1.59 -14.51
CA LEU A 27 -4.01 -1.20 -13.14
C LEU A 27 -4.09 -2.43 -12.22
N GLN A 28 -4.50 -3.58 -12.75
CA GLN A 28 -4.60 -4.82 -11.98
C GLN A 28 -3.22 -5.26 -11.48
N ASP A 29 -2.20 -5.25 -12.34
CA ASP A 29 -0.83 -5.63 -11.97
C ASP A 29 -0.29 -4.74 -10.82
N ALA A 30 -0.63 -3.44 -10.86
CA ALA A 30 -0.25 -2.49 -9.82
C ALA A 30 -0.99 -2.77 -8.51
N HIS A 31 -2.30 -3.05 -8.57
CA HIS A 31 -3.10 -3.40 -7.40
C HIS A 31 -2.66 -4.70 -6.75
N GLU A 32 -2.29 -5.74 -7.51
CA GLU A 32 -1.78 -7.00 -6.95
C GLU A 32 -0.51 -6.78 -6.11
N VAL A 33 0.41 -5.93 -6.57
CA VAL A 33 1.62 -5.57 -5.79
C VAL A 33 1.25 -4.81 -4.52
N ILE A 34 0.28 -3.91 -4.60
CA ILE A 34 -0.16 -3.11 -3.46
C ILE A 34 -0.89 -3.99 -2.44
N ASP A 35 -1.72 -4.94 -2.87
CA ASP A 35 -2.41 -5.89 -1.99
C ASP A 35 -1.42 -6.82 -1.28
N GLU A 36 -0.44 -7.37 -2.01
CA GLU A 36 0.65 -8.18 -1.42
C GLU A 36 1.47 -7.37 -0.40
N ALA A 37 1.82 -6.12 -0.72
CA ALA A 37 2.58 -5.24 0.15
C ALA A 37 1.74 -4.67 1.29
N GLY A 38 0.42 -4.56 1.12
CA GLY A 38 -0.54 -4.07 2.10
C GLY A 38 -0.48 -4.90 3.38
N LEU A 39 -0.28 -6.22 3.25
CA LEU A 39 -0.06 -7.12 4.40
C LEU A 39 1.19 -6.78 5.23
N TYR A 40 2.15 -6.06 4.65
CA TYR A 40 3.39 -5.66 5.30
C TYR A 40 3.49 -4.15 5.53
N THR A 41 2.39 -3.43 5.33
CA THR A 41 2.34 -1.99 5.49
C THR A 41 1.86 -1.63 6.89
N GLN A 42 2.44 -0.60 7.48
CA GLN A 42 1.93 0.02 8.72
C GLN A 42 1.58 1.47 8.42
N GLU A 43 0.50 1.98 9.00
CA GLU A 43 0.22 3.42 8.94
C GLU A 43 0.81 4.13 10.16
N ILE A 44 1.43 5.29 9.95
CA ILE A 44 1.70 6.23 11.05
C ILE A 44 0.54 7.19 11.22
N VAL A 45 0.00 7.18 12.44
CA VAL A 45 -1.02 8.09 12.91
C VAL A 45 -0.44 9.01 13.99
N GLY A 46 -0.52 10.33 13.80
CA GLY A 46 -0.06 11.30 14.81
C GLY A 46 1.45 11.21 15.11
N ASN A 47 1.82 11.25 16.40
CA ASN A 47 3.22 11.24 16.89
C ASN A 47 3.88 9.84 16.79
N ASN A 48 3.94 9.25 15.59
CA ASN A 48 4.58 7.95 15.32
C ASN A 48 3.86 6.71 15.87
N ILE A 49 2.55 6.77 16.09
CA ILE A 49 1.79 5.57 16.43
C ILE A 49 1.68 4.72 15.18
N ARG A 50 2.26 3.52 15.24
CA ARG A 50 2.14 2.52 14.18
C ARG A 50 0.83 1.78 14.37
N ALA A 51 0.03 1.78 13.32
CA ALA A 51 -1.24 1.08 13.26
C ALA A 51 -1.13 -0.16 12.38
N ASP A 52 -1.76 -1.24 12.82
CA ASP A 52 -1.81 -2.48 12.04
C ASP A 52 -2.95 -2.39 11.03
N LEU A 53 -2.67 -2.78 9.79
CA LEU A 53 -3.67 -2.95 8.75
C LEU A 53 -4.55 -4.15 9.07
N PHE A 54 -5.86 -3.92 9.10
CA PHE A 54 -6.89 -4.91 9.37
C PHE A 54 -7.54 -5.43 8.08
N SER A 55 -7.79 -4.52 7.13
CA SER A 55 -8.29 -4.85 5.80
C SER A 55 -7.66 -3.93 4.77
N PHE A 56 -7.49 -4.42 3.56
CA PHE A 56 -6.93 -3.67 2.45
C PHE A 56 -7.59 -4.15 1.16
N GLU A 57 -8.06 -3.21 0.36
CA GLU A 57 -8.67 -3.48 -0.94
C GLU A 57 -8.25 -2.37 -1.91
N SER A 58 -7.74 -2.78 -3.07
CA SER A 58 -7.29 -1.84 -4.09
C SER A 58 -7.80 -2.26 -5.46
N SER A 59 -8.58 -1.39 -6.10
CA SER A 59 -9.14 -1.68 -7.41
C SER A 59 -9.47 -0.41 -8.20
N GLY A 60 -9.35 -0.47 -9.53
CA GLY A 60 -9.61 0.67 -10.39
C GLY A 60 -8.75 1.89 -10.02
N CYS A 61 -9.41 3.00 -9.65
CA CYS A 61 -8.75 4.23 -9.18
C CYS A 61 -9.03 4.53 -7.71
N SER A 62 -9.33 3.50 -6.93
CA SER A 62 -9.59 3.59 -5.50
C SER A 62 -8.79 2.57 -4.71
N THR A 63 -8.34 2.97 -3.53
CA THR A 63 -7.84 2.05 -2.50
C THR A 63 -8.57 2.35 -1.21
N SER A 64 -9.09 1.31 -0.57
CA SER A 64 -9.72 1.42 0.73
C SER A 64 -9.09 0.44 1.71
N TYR A 65 -8.85 0.88 2.93
CA TYR A 65 -8.22 0.04 3.93
C TYR A 65 -8.61 0.48 5.33
N SER A 66 -8.51 -0.43 6.28
CA SER A 66 -8.84 -0.18 7.67
C SER A 66 -7.64 -0.46 8.54
N ILE A 67 -7.39 0.40 9.51
CA ILE A 67 -6.32 0.25 10.49
C ILE A 67 -6.89 0.22 11.90
N MET A 68 -6.25 -0.55 12.78
CA MET A 68 -6.50 -0.51 14.21
C MET A 68 -5.28 0.00 14.95
N PHE A 69 -5.50 0.88 15.93
CA PHE A 69 -4.43 1.41 16.76
C PHE A 69 -4.93 1.79 18.15
N THR A 70 -3.99 1.94 19.08
CA THR A 70 -4.25 2.49 20.41
C THR A 70 -3.60 3.87 20.47
N ASP A 71 -4.36 4.87 20.89
CA ASP A 71 -3.89 6.25 21.08
C ASP A 71 -4.56 6.84 22.33
N LYS A 72 -4.15 8.03 22.75
CA LYS A 72 -4.85 8.78 23.79
C LYS A 72 -6.05 9.52 23.19
N ASP A 73 -7.19 9.45 23.87
CA ASP A 73 -8.34 10.30 23.60
C ASP A 73 -8.04 11.76 23.96
N ARG A 74 -8.98 12.67 23.68
CA ARG A 74 -8.84 14.09 24.01
C ARG A 74 -8.69 14.36 25.51
N SER A 75 -9.08 13.41 26.35
CA SER A 75 -9.01 13.47 27.81
C SER A 75 -7.72 12.83 28.36
N GLY A 76 -6.85 12.30 27.49
CA GLY A 76 -5.59 11.68 27.85
C GLY A 76 -5.66 10.17 28.18
N ASN A 77 -6.82 9.54 28.05
CA ASN A 77 -6.99 8.10 28.32
C ASN A 77 -6.64 7.26 27.10
N ASN A 78 -6.03 6.10 27.31
CA ASN A 78 -5.78 5.16 26.22
C ASN A 78 -7.10 4.58 25.68
N GLY A 79 -7.36 4.77 24.40
CA GLY A 79 -8.49 4.23 23.67
C GLY A 79 -8.05 3.35 22.50
N LYS A 80 -8.89 2.38 22.12
CA LYS A 80 -8.74 1.63 20.87
C LYS A 80 -9.54 2.31 19.77
N TYR A 81 -8.89 2.48 18.62
CA TYR A 81 -9.45 3.13 17.45
C TYR A 81 -9.42 2.21 16.25
N LEU A 82 -10.47 2.28 15.45
CA LEU A 82 -10.55 1.76 14.10
C LEU A 82 -10.61 2.98 13.18
N ARG A 83 -9.83 2.99 12.12
CA ARG A 83 -9.94 4.02 11.08
C ARG A 83 -10.08 3.36 9.73
N GLU A 84 -11.15 3.69 9.05
CA GLU A 84 -11.42 3.30 7.67
C GLU A 84 -10.97 4.44 6.77
N ILE A 85 -10.15 4.13 5.78
CA ILE A 85 -9.47 5.10 4.95
C ILE A 85 -9.78 4.76 3.51
N SER A 86 -10.08 5.80 2.73
CA SER A 86 -10.35 5.71 1.31
C SER A 86 -9.49 6.73 0.56
N ILE A 87 -8.75 6.22 -0.41
CA ILE A 87 -7.88 6.96 -1.30
C ILE A 87 -8.53 6.96 -2.68
N ASP A 88 -8.73 8.15 -3.23
CA ASP A 88 -9.15 8.37 -4.60
C ASP A 88 -7.93 8.78 -5.42
N TRP A 89 -7.41 7.87 -6.24
CA TRP A 89 -6.19 8.08 -7.03
C TRP A 89 -6.34 9.09 -8.16
N THR A 90 -7.57 9.49 -8.50
CA THR A 90 -7.80 10.60 -9.44
C THR A 90 -7.39 11.95 -8.83
N ARG A 91 -7.32 12.03 -7.49
CA ARG A 91 -7.05 13.25 -6.73
C ARG A 91 -5.82 13.15 -5.83
N ALA A 92 -5.52 11.96 -5.34
CA ALA A 92 -4.41 11.70 -4.45
C ALA A 92 -3.08 11.90 -5.18
N SER A 93 -2.08 12.39 -4.45
CA SER A 93 -0.70 12.52 -4.85
C SER A 93 0.17 11.70 -3.89
N VAL A 94 1.25 11.14 -4.42
CA VAL A 94 2.21 10.35 -3.65
C VAL A 94 3.53 11.11 -3.60
N ARG A 95 4.11 11.19 -2.40
CA ARG A 95 5.48 11.67 -2.22
C ARG A 95 6.25 10.66 -1.39
N GLY A 96 7.23 10.00 -2.00
CA GLY A 96 8.27 9.30 -1.26
C GLY A 96 9.21 10.32 -0.62
N ASP A 97 9.56 10.17 0.66
CA ASP A 97 10.69 10.92 1.20
C ASP A 97 12.00 10.24 0.76
N GLY A 98 12.90 11.01 0.16
CA GLY A 98 14.18 10.50 -0.36
C GLY A 98 15.18 10.09 0.74
N TYR A 99 14.81 10.17 2.02
CA TYR A 99 15.68 9.86 3.16
C TYR A 99 15.37 8.48 3.77
N THR A 100 14.18 7.92 3.49
CA THR A 100 13.76 6.59 3.91
C THR A 100 12.81 6.03 2.86
N ILE A 101 13.33 5.16 1.98
CA ILE A 101 12.60 4.54 0.85
C ILE A 101 11.26 3.89 1.28
N ASN A 102 11.11 3.62 2.58
CA ASN A 102 9.98 2.95 3.19
C ASN A 102 8.81 3.85 3.59
N LYS A 103 8.96 5.19 3.56
CA LYS A 103 7.93 6.12 4.04
C LYS A 103 7.22 6.80 2.87
N LEU A 104 5.92 6.55 2.76
CA LEU A 104 5.09 7.03 1.65
C LEU A 104 4.01 7.96 2.17
N TYR A 105 3.97 9.18 1.65
CA TYR A 105 2.90 10.14 1.96
C TYR A 105 1.89 10.11 0.83
N VAL A 106 0.63 9.80 1.15
CA VAL A 106 -0.48 9.77 0.21
C VAL A 106 -1.53 10.78 0.64
N GLY A 107 -1.90 11.70 -0.24
CA GLY A 107 -2.97 12.66 0.07
C GLY A 107 -3.46 13.46 -1.13
N PRO A 108 -4.69 13.99 -1.08
CA PRO A 108 -5.64 13.92 0.02
C PRO A 108 -6.30 12.53 0.16
N VAL A 109 -6.56 12.11 1.40
CA VAL A 109 -7.32 10.90 1.71
C VAL A 109 -8.60 11.26 2.47
N LYS A 110 -9.63 10.43 2.37
CA LYS A 110 -10.80 10.50 3.27
C LYS A 110 -10.66 9.43 4.32
N TYR A 111 -10.97 9.74 5.57
CA TYR A 111 -11.07 8.70 6.59
C TYR A 111 -12.24 8.94 7.55
N SER A 112 -12.77 7.84 8.06
CA SER A 112 -13.73 7.77 9.16
C SER A 112 -13.05 7.08 10.34
N GLN A 113 -13.12 7.67 11.54
CA GLN A 113 -12.53 7.08 12.74
C GLN A 113 -13.63 6.64 13.70
N TYR A 114 -13.45 5.47 14.31
CA TYR A 114 -14.34 4.91 15.31
C TYR A 114 -13.57 4.66 16.61
N THR A 115 -14.23 4.84 17.75
CA THR A 115 -13.67 4.53 19.07
C THR A 115 -14.42 3.37 19.69
N LEU A 116 -13.70 2.47 20.35
CA LEU A 116 -14.29 1.37 21.10
C LEU A 116 -14.69 1.83 22.51
N LEU A 117 -15.91 2.34 22.67
CA LEU A 117 -16.52 2.72 23.95
C LEU A 117 -17.89 2.05 24.06
N ASN A 118 -17.93 0.85 24.63
CA ASN A 118 -19.11 -0.03 24.66
C ASN A 118 -19.66 -0.31 23.23
N GLY A 119 -18.75 -0.64 22.31
CA GLY A 119 -19.01 -0.80 20.87
C GLY A 119 -18.28 0.25 20.02
N TRP A 120 -18.23 0.03 18.71
CA TRP A 120 -17.62 0.98 17.77
C TRP A 120 -18.56 2.17 17.54
N LYS A 121 -18.08 3.38 17.85
CA LYS A 121 -18.81 4.63 17.64
C LYS A 121 -18.02 5.55 16.73
N LEU A 122 -18.67 6.05 15.69
CA LEU A 122 -18.07 7.01 14.74
C LEU A 122 -17.74 8.32 15.47
N ASP A 123 -16.52 8.82 15.25
CA ASP A 123 -16.08 10.16 15.63
C ASP A 123 -16.28 11.10 14.42
N PRO A 124 -17.33 11.94 14.41
CA PRO A 124 -17.65 12.81 13.28
C PRO A 124 -16.68 13.99 13.15
N THR A 125 -15.78 14.19 14.11
CA THR A 125 -14.92 15.39 14.20
C THR A 125 -13.55 15.22 13.56
N ARG A 126 -13.26 14.06 12.97
CA ARG A 126 -11.99 13.83 12.28
C ARG A 126 -12.22 13.56 10.79
N THR A 127 -11.88 14.55 9.97
CA THR A 127 -11.91 14.48 8.51
C THR A 127 -10.50 14.46 7.92
N GLY A 128 -10.37 13.83 6.75
CA GLY A 128 -9.11 13.37 6.16
C GLY A 128 -8.04 14.43 5.82
N GLY A 129 -6.78 14.01 5.95
CA GLY A 129 -5.55 14.74 5.59
C GLY A 129 -4.68 13.94 4.62
N ALA A 130 -3.50 13.51 5.06
CA ALA A 130 -2.63 12.57 4.34
C ALA A 130 -2.46 11.27 5.14
N ALA A 131 -2.32 10.15 4.45
CA ALA A 131 -1.89 8.87 5.01
C ALA A 131 -0.37 8.73 4.90
N ILE A 132 0.25 8.10 5.89
CA ILE A 132 1.68 7.83 5.91
C ILE A 132 1.89 6.33 6.05
N TRP A 133 2.34 5.68 4.99
CA TRP A 133 2.61 4.25 4.98
C TRP A 133 4.09 3.96 5.23
N TYR A 134 4.34 2.90 6.00
CA TYR A 134 5.65 2.28 6.18
C TYR A 134 5.63 0.90 5.57
N VAL A 135 6.50 0.68 4.59
CA VAL A 135 6.62 -0.57 3.85
C VAL A 135 7.98 -1.19 4.15
N LYS A 136 8.10 -2.52 4.20
CA LYS A 136 9.42 -3.18 4.32
C LYS A 136 10.32 -2.82 3.14
N ASP A 137 11.62 -2.60 3.39
CA ASP A 137 12.63 -2.24 2.38
C ASP A 137 12.56 -3.09 1.10
N SER A 138 12.37 -4.40 1.26
CA SER A 138 12.31 -5.35 0.14
C SER A 138 11.12 -5.13 -0.80
N HIS A 139 10.06 -4.47 -0.33
CA HIS A 139 8.82 -4.22 -1.09
C HIS A 139 8.68 -2.75 -1.48
N ALA A 140 9.38 -1.84 -0.80
CA ALA A 140 9.21 -0.40 -0.94
C ALA A 140 9.45 0.10 -2.38
N LYS A 141 10.46 -0.41 -3.10
CA LYS A 141 10.69 0.00 -4.49
C LYS A 141 9.53 -0.39 -5.41
N LYS A 142 9.02 -1.62 -5.30
CA LYS A 142 7.90 -2.11 -6.12
C LYS A 142 6.59 -1.41 -5.76
N MET A 143 6.36 -1.18 -4.47
CA MET A 143 5.22 -0.43 -3.98
C MET A 143 5.22 1.01 -4.53
N ASN A 144 6.36 1.71 -4.48
CA ASN A 144 6.51 3.04 -5.07
C ASN A 144 6.14 3.05 -6.56
N ALA A 145 6.72 2.13 -7.33
CA ALA A 145 6.44 2.05 -8.76
C ALA A 145 4.96 1.74 -9.05
N ALA A 146 4.30 0.92 -8.22
CA ALA A 146 2.87 0.60 -8.36
C ALA A 146 2.00 1.84 -8.09
N LEU A 147 2.31 2.57 -7.01
CA LEU A 147 1.58 3.78 -6.63
C LEU A 147 1.78 4.91 -7.63
N ASP A 148 3.00 5.08 -8.14
CA ASP A 148 3.30 6.04 -9.20
C ASP A 148 2.49 5.71 -10.47
N TYR A 149 2.45 4.42 -10.84
CA TYR A 149 1.65 3.97 -11.98
C TYR A 149 0.15 4.23 -11.79
N LEU A 150 -0.41 3.90 -10.61
CA LEU A 150 -1.82 4.19 -10.30
C LEU A 150 -2.10 5.68 -10.40
N HIS A 151 -1.25 6.52 -9.80
CA HIS A 151 -1.40 7.97 -9.85
C HIS A 151 -1.40 8.47 -11.30
N GLU A 152 -0.40 8.09 -12.10
CA GLU A 152 -0.30 8.51 -13.50
C GLU A 152 -1.50 8.08 -14.34
N LYS A 153 -2.02 6.87 -14.14
CA LYS A 153 -3.13 6.33 -14.93
C LYS A 153 -4.50 6.84 -14.48
N CYS A 154 -4.65 7.19 -13.21
CA CYS A 154 -5.93 7.64 -12.65
C CYS A 154 -6.10 9.16 -12.69
N LYS A 155 -5.03 9.95 -12.72
CA LYS A 155 -5.08 11.41 -12.74
C LYS A 155 -5.85 12.02 -13.92
N TYR A 156 -6.02 11.28 -15.01
CA TYR A 156 -6.68 11.74 -16.24
C TYR A 156 -8.06 11.12 -16.48
N LYS A 157 -8.68 10.53 -15.45
CA LYS A 157 -10.02 9.93 -15.53
C LYS A 157 -11.10 10.79 -14.88
#